data_AF-A0A6G4D0J5-F1
#
_entry.id   AF-A0A6G4D0J5-F1
#
_cell.length_a   1.000
_cell.length_b   1.000
_cell.length_c   1.000
_cell.angle_alpha   90.00
_cell.angle_beta   90.00
_cell.angle_gamma   90.00
#
_symmetry.space_group_name_H-M   'P 1'
#
loop_
_entity.id
_entity.type
_entity.pdbx_description
1 polymer ?
#
loop_
_entity_poly.entity_id
_entity_poly.type
_entity_poly.pdbx_seq_one_letter_code
_entity_poly.pdbx_strand_id
1 'polypeptide(L)' 'MKVKILKGLMTKARDTNNIENQINDFIKSKKVIDIKHSMCVANETTHMYFIVVTILYEDE' A
#
# COMPACT_ATOMS: atom_id res chain seq x y z
N MET A 1 7.69 17.13 6.35
CA MET A 1 7.00 15.82 6.34
C MET A 1 6.10 15.72 5.13
N LYS A 2 5.99 14.53 4.55
CA LYS A 2 5.13 14.24 3.39
C LYS A 2 4.37 12.93 3.59
N VAL A 3 3.30 12.77 2.82
CA VAL A 3 2.46 11.57 2.81
C VAL A 3 2.52 10.91 1.44
N LYS A 4 2.77 9.61 1.40
CA LYS A 4 2.69 8.77 0.20
C LYS A 4 1.47 7.85 0.34
N ILE A 5 0.66 7.76 -0.70
CA ILE A 5 -0.46 6.82 -0.78
C ILE A 5 -0.15 5.80 -1.87
N LEU A 6 -0.16 4.53 -1.50
CA LEU A 6 -0.04 3.39 -2.39
C LEU A 6 -1.38 2.64 -2.40
N LYS A 7 -1.87 2.28 -3.59
CA LYS A 7 -3.12 1.53 -3.75
C LYS A 7 -2.89 0.31 -4.63
N GLY A 8 -3.46 -0.81 -4.25
CA GLY A 8 -3.41 -2.06 -5.00
C GLY A 8 -4.80 -2.68 -5.11
N LEU A 9 -5.16 -3.12 -6.32
CA LEU A 9 -6.31 -3.99 -6.52
C LEU A 9 -5.84 -5.43 -6.37
N MET A 10 -6.48 -6.16 -5.46
CA MET A 10 -6.22 -7.57 -5.20
C MET A 10 -7.34 -8.36 -5.83
N THR A 11 -7.02 -9.16 -6.84
CA THR A 11 -7.95 -10.12 -7.46
C THR A 11 -7.55 -11.57 -7.19
N LYS A 12 -6.27 -11.81 -6.84
CA LYS A 12 -5.70 -13.10 -6.42
C LYS A 12 -4.54 -12.88 -5.44
N ALA A 13 -4.18 -13.93 -4.69
CA ALA A 13 -3.05 -13.91 -3.75
C ALA A 13 -1.68 -13.55 -4.37
N ARG A 14 -1.51 -13.62 -5.70
CA ARG A 14 -0.25 -13.19 -6.38
C ARG A 14 -0.15 -11.68 -6.62
N ASP A 15 -1.25 -10.94 -6.49
CA ASP A 15 -1.27 -9.48 -6.69
C ASP A 15 -0.62 -8.72 -5.52
N THR A 16 -0.46 -9.38 -4.36
CA THR A 16 0.13 -8.78 -3.15
C THR A 16 1.61 -8.46 -3.30
N ASN A 17 2.33 -9.26 -4.09
CA ASN A 17 3.78 -9.09 -4.29
C ASN A 17 4.13 -7.71 -4.89
N ASN A 18 3.27 -7.12 -5.72
CA ASN A 18 3.57 -5.85 -6.37
C ASN A 18 3.48 -4.66 -5.38
N ILE A 19 2.44 -4.62 -4.54
CA ILE A 19 2.31 -3.53 -3.57
C ILE A 19 3.35 -3.65 -2.45
N GLU A 20 3.64 -4.87 -2.01
CA GLU A 20 4.69 -5.12 -1.01
C GLU A 20 6.06 -4.65 -1.49
N ASN A 21 6.42 -4.95 -2.74
CA ASN A 21 7.67 -4.47 -3.32
C ASN A 21 7.73 -2.93 -3.37
N GLN A 22 6.64 -2.27 -3.78
CA GLN A 22 6.57 -0.80 -3.82
C GLN A 22 6.71 -0.18 -2.42
N ILE A 23 6.08 -0.78 -1.41
CA ILE A 23 6.23 -0.35 -0.01
C ILE A 23 7.70 -0.53 0.41
N ASN A 24 8.28 -1.71 0.16
CA ASN A 24 9.66 -2.03 0.55
C ASN A 24 10.68 -1.10 -0.09
N ASP A 25 10.54 -0.78 -1.37
CA ASP A 25 11.45 0.14 -2.06
C ASP A 25 11.30 1.58 -1.55
N PHE A 26 10.06 1.96 -1.18
CA PHE A 26 9.81 3.27 -0.59
C PHE A 26 10.40 3.41 0.81
N ILE A 27 10.19 2.44 1.71
CA ILE A 27 10.70 2.52 3.09
C ILE A 27 12.22 2.44 3.16
N LYS A 28 12.88 1.83 2.17
CA LYS A 28 14.35 1.79 2.07
C LYS A 28 14.95 3.13 1.63
N SER A 29 14.18 3.95 0.92
CA SER A 29 14.66 5.21 0.32
C SER A 29 14.23 6.46 1.09
N LYS A 30 13.42 6.32 2.14
CA LYS A 30 12.88 7.44 2.92
C LYS A 30 12.90 7.13 4.41
N LYS A 31 13.11 8.18 5.23
CA LYS A 31 12.92 8.09 6.67
C LYS A 31 11.43 8.06 7.00
N VAL A 32 10.89 6.85 7.14
CA VAL A 32 9.47 6.61 7.43
C VAL A 32 9.18 6.87 8.92
N ILE A 33 8.06 7.55 9.16
CA ILE A 33 7.58 7.90 10.49
C ILE A 33 6.42 6.97 10.89
N ASP A 34 5.46 6.74 9.98
CA ASP A 34 4.27 5.93 10.25
C ASP A 34 3.74 5.27 8.97
N ILE A 35 3.10 4.11 9.11
CA ILE A 35 2.45 3.35 8.04
C ILE A 35 1.07 2.90 8.50
N LYS A 36 0.03 3.33 7.79
CA LYS A 36 -1.35 2.87 8.01
C LYS A 36 -1.88 2.18 6.77
N HIS A 37 -2.63 1.10 6.96
CA HIS A 37 -3.31 0.41 5.86
C HIS A 37 -4.82 0.39 6.09
N SER A 38 -5.56 0.37 5.01
CA SER A 38 -7.00 0.16 4.99
C SER A 38 -7.35 -0.77 3.83
N MET A 39 -8.38 -1.59 4.02
CA MET A 39 -8.88 -2.48 2.99
C MET A 39 -10.35 -2.15 2.73
N CYS A 40 -10.71 -2.06 1.46
CA CYS A 40 -12.07 -1.86 1.01
C CYS A 40 -12.47 -2.99 0.07
N VAL A 41 -13.69 -3.50 0.22
CA VAL A 41 -14.22 -4.51 -0.69
C VAL A 41 -14.70 -3.81 -1.96
N ALA A 42 -14.07 -4.14 -3.08
CA ALA A 42 -14.45 -3.61 -4.39
C ALA A 42 -15.62 -4.39 -4.99
N ASN A 43 -15.61 -5.71 -4.80
CA ASN A 43 -16.66 -6.62 -5.23
C ASN A 43 -16.58 -7.92 -4.40
N GLU A 44 -17.64 -8.19 -3.64
CA GLU A 44 -17.75 -9.38 -2.79
C GLU A 44 -17.86 -10.68 -3.60
N THR A 45 -18.59 -10.65 -4.73
CA THR A 45 -18.82 -11.83 -5.58
C THR A 45 -17.53 -12.34 -6.22
N THR A 46 -16.67 -11.42 -6.66
CA THR A 46 -15.38 -11.76 -7.29
C THR A 46 -14.21 -11.74 -6.31
N HIS A 47 -14.47 -11.55 -5.00
CA HIS A 47 -13.43 -11.43 -3.96
C HIS A 47 -12.34 -10.39 -4.33
N MET A 48 -12.77 -9.25 -4.87
CA MET A 48 -11.88 -8.16 -5.24
C MET A 48 -11.79 -7.15 -4.11
N TYR A 49 -10.57 -6.83 -3.70
CA TYR A 49 -10.30 -5.90 -2.61
C TYR A 49 -9.35 -4.80 -3.07
N PHE A 50 -9.57 -3.57 -2.63
CA PHE A 50 -8.56 -2.53 -2.66
C PHE A 50 -7.83 -2.49 -1.33
N ILE A 51 -6.51 -2.55 -1.37
CA ILE A 51 -5.68 -2.15 -0.25
C ILE A 51 -5.13 -0.75 -0.51
N VAL A 52 -5.21 0.10 0.51
CA VAL A 52 -4.64 1.45 0.49
C VAL A 52 -3.67 1.55 1.66
N VAL A 53 -2.41 1.83 1.35
CA VAL A 53 -1.34 2.04 2.33
C VAL A 53 -0.92 3.50 2.29
N THR A 54 -0.99 4.15 3.45
CA THR A 54 -0.60 5.54 3.66
C THR A 54 0.68 5.56 4.48
N ILE A 55 1.74 6.17 3.95
CA ILE A 55 3.06 6.24 4.56
C ILE A 55 3.38 7.70 4.86
N LEU A 56 3.60 8.03 6.13
CA LEU A 56 4.12 9.31 6.57
C LEU A 56 5.65 9.23 6.60
N TYR A 57 6.34 10.19 6.00
CA TYR A 57 7.79 10.18 5.90
C TYR A 57 8.38 11.60 5.98
N GLU A 58 9.66 11.69 6.35
CA GLU A 58 10.43 12.93 6.26
C GLU A 58 10.90 13.13 4.82
N ASP A 59 10.72 14.36 4.32
CA ASP A 59 11.26 14.74 3.03
C ASP A 59 12.58 15.46 3.32
N GLU A 60 13.68 14.79 2.96
CA GLU A 60 15.03 15.36 2.99
C GLU A 60 15.20 16.47 1.95
#